data_AF-A0A9E3YID1-F1
#
_entry.id   AF-A0A9E3YID1-F1
#
_cell.length_a   1.000
_cell.length_b   1.000
_cell.length_c   1.000
_cell.angle_alpha   90.00
_cell.angle_beta   90.00
_cell.angle_gamma   90.00
#
_symmetry.space_group_name_H-M   'P 1'
#
loop_
_entity.id
_entity.type
_entity.pdbx_description
1 polymer ?
#
loop_
_entity_poly.entity_id
_entity_poly.type
_entity_poly.pdbx_seq_one_letter_code
_entity_poly.pdbx_strand_id
1 'polypeptide(L)' 'PIARALNAEPFLIVASHDSAAAPPLVTVPISTAIFRNDHLEYAITWFLLAAVWAVMTFALLWRIQRSKA' A
#
# COMPACT_ATOMS: atom_id res chain seq x y z
N PRO A 1 -13.32 36.70 -10.83
CA PRO A 1 -13.27 35.39 -11.53
C PRO A 1 -14.66 34.73 -11.48
N ILE A 2 -15.03 33.93 -12.49
CA ILE A 2 -16.37 33.29 -12.64
C ILE A 2 -16.81 32.54 -11.36
N ALA A 3 -15.90 31.84 -10.69
CA ALA A 3 -16.19 31.10 -9.45
C ALA A 3 -16.80 31.98 -8.33
N ARG A 4 -16.33 33.23 -8.20
CA ARG A 4 -16.88 34.19 -7.21
C ARG A 4 -18.28 34.67 -7.60
N ALA A 5 -18.56 34.79 -8.89
CA ALA A 5 -19.87 35.24 -9.38
C ALA A 5 -20.96 34.18 -9.21
N LEU A 6 -20.57 32.90 -9.08
CA LEU A 6 -21.48 31.76 -8.95
C LEU A 6 -21.64 31.24 -7.52
N ASN A 7 -21.06 31.92 -6.51
CA ASN A 7 -21.00 31.42 -5.12
C ASN A 7 -20.52 29.96 -5.03
N ALA A 8 -19.53 29.59 -5.84
CA ALA A 8 -18.96 28.24 -5.80
C ALA A 8 -18.26 28.00 -4.46
N GLU A 9 -18.46 26.81 -3.87
CA GLU A 9 -17.71 26.39 -2.69
C GLU A 9 -16.22 26.20 -2.99
N PRO A 10 -15.32 26.35 -2.00
CA PRO A 10 -13.90 26.06 -2.19
C PRO A 10 -13.65 24.57 -2.44
N PHE A 11 -12.94 24.23 -3.52
CA PHE A 11 -12.48 22.88 -3.80
C PHE A 11 -11.01 22.87 -4.25
N LEU A 12 -10.28 21.81 -3.90
CA LEU A 12 -8.88 21.61 -4.29
C LEU A 12 -8.80 20.91 -5.64
N ILE A 13 -8.13 21.53 -6.60
CA ILE A 13 -7.83 20.93 -7.91
C ILE A 13 -6.35 20.57 -7.93
N VAL A 14 -6.03 19.29 -8.12
CA VAL A 14 -4.65 18.82 -8.33
C VAL A 14 -4.46 18.55 -9.82
N ALA A 15 -3.64 19.38 -10.48
CA ALA A 15 -3.32 19.19 -11.89
C ALA A 15 -2.28 18.08 -12.07
N SER A 16 -2.49 17.19 -13.04
CA SER A 16 -1.52 16.13 -13.38
C SER A 16 -0.34 16.66 -14.21
N HIS A 17 -0.53 17.77 -14.93
CA HIS A 17 0.48 18.44 -15.74
C HIS A 17 0.36 19.95 -15.60
N ASP A 18 1.50 20.64 -15.62
CA ASP A 18 1.53 22.10 -15.64
C ASP A 18 1.32 22.61 -17.07
N SER A 19 0.49 23.64 -17.23
CA SER A 19 0.22 24.27 -18.53
C SER A 19 0.58 25.74 -18.44
N ALA A 20 1.41 26.22 -19.38
CA ALA A 20 2.00 27.56 -19.34
C ALA A 20 0.98 28.73 -19.33
N ALA A 21 -0.30 28.46 -19.60
CA ALA A 21 -1.38 29.47 -19.61
C ALA A 21 -2.02 29.71 -18.22
N ALA A 22 -1.73 28.87 -17.21
CA ALA A 22 -2.28 29.04 -15.87
C ALA A 22 -1.34 29.88 -14.97
N PRO A 23 -1.88 30.59 -13.96
CA PRO A 23 -1.06 31.18 -12.90
C PRO A 23 -0.16 30.12 -12.23
N PRO A 24 1.00 30.50 -11.66
CA PRO A 24 1.91 29.54 -11.04
C PRO A 24 1.19 28.66 -10.02
N LEU A 25 1.16 27.35 -10.27
CA LEU A 25 0.58 26.39 -9.33
C LEU A 25 1.45 26.32 -8.07
N VAL A 26 0.82 26.27 -6.90
CA VAL A 26 1.54 26.00 -5.66
C VAL A 26 2.00 24.55 -5.70
N THR A 27 3.30 24.33 -5.82
CA THR A 27 3.88 22.99 -5.78
C THR A 27 3.94 22.51 -4.34
N VAL A 28 3.20 21.45 -4.02
CA VAL A 28 3.39 20.74 -2.76
C VAL A 28 4.58 19.80 -2.95
N PRO A 29 5.62 19.88 -2.10
CA PRO A 29 6.73 18.94 -2.17
C PRO A 29 6.20 17.54 -1.86
N ILE A 30 6.04 16.73 -2.90
CA ILE A 30 5.91 15.30 -2.76
C ILE A 30 7.26 14.77 -2.30
N SER A 31 7.34 14.42 -1.02
CA SER A 31 8.47 13.67 -0.51
C SER A 31 8.48 12.32 -1.21
N THR A 32 9.44 12.12 -2.10
CA THR A 32 9.82 10.78 -2.58
C THR A 32 10.76 10.13 -1.57
N ALA A 33 10.65 10.42 -0.26
CA ALA A 33 11.34 9.65 0.75
C ALA A 33 11.08 8.18 0.40
N ILE A 34 12.15 7.51 -0.04
CA ILE A 34 12.07 6.16 -0.55
C ILE A 34 11.78 5.33 0.68
N PHE A 35 10.50 5.09 0.96
CA PHE A 35 10.11 4.07 1.89
C PHE A 35 10.67 2.78 1.29
N ARG A 36 11.73 2.28 1.91
CA ARG A 36 12.40 1.05 1.51
C ARG A 36 11.34 -0.05 1.53
N ASN A 37 10.84 -0.43 0.36
CA ASN A 37 10.00 -1.62 0.21
C ASN A 37 10.94 -2.82 0.07
N ASP A 38 11.40 -3.33 1.20
CA ASP A 38 12.35 -4.44 1.20
C ASP A 38 11.64 -5.77 0.92
N HIS A 39 11.52 -6.10 -0.36
CA HIS A 39 10.87 -7.33 -0.81
C HIS A 39 11.49 -8.61 -0.25
N LEU A 40 12.77 -8.57 0.16
CA LEU A 40 13.42 -9.72 0.78
C LEU A 40 12.82 -10.01 2.16
N GLU A 41 12.59 -8.98 2.97
CA GLU A 41 11.96 -9.12 4.30
C GLU A 41 10.56 -9.74 4.16
N TYR A 42 9.73 -9.20 3.27
CA TYR A 42 8.40 -9.75 3.01
C TYR A 42 8.47 -11.22 2.57
N ALA A 43 9.37 -11.55 1.64
CA ALA A 43 9.54 -12.91 1.19
C ALA A 43 9.88 -13.84 2.37
N ILE A 44 10.84 -13.46 3.21
CA ILE A 44 11.22 -14.24 4.40
C ILE A 44 10.00 -14.44 5.31
N THR A 45 9.25 -13.39 5.64
CA THR A 45 8.07 -13.48 6.50
C THR A 45 7.03 -14.47 5.93
N TRP A 46 6.72 -14.36 4.65
CA TRP A 46 5.71 -15.22 4.00
C TRP A 46 6.16 -16.68 3.93
N PHE A 47 7.42 -16.96 3.61
CA PHE A 47 7.95 -18.32 3.58
C PHE A 47 8.03 -18.95 4.98
N LEU A 48 8.39 -18.16 6.01
CA LEU A 48 8.37 -18.65 7.39
C LEU A 48 6.95 -18.96 7.87
N LEU A 49 5.98 -18.10 7.55
CA LEU A 49 4.58 -18.36 7.86
C LEU A 49 4.10 -19.67 7.22
N ALA A 50 4.42 -19.89 5.95
CA ALA A 50 4.10 -21.14 5.25
C ALA A 50 4.80 -22.36 5.88
N ALA A 51 6.07 -22.23 6.28
CA ALA A 51 6.82 -23.30 6.93
C ALA A 51 6.21 -23.70 8.27
N VAL A 52 5.83 -22.74 9.12
CA VAL A 52 5.15 -23.01 10.39
C VAL A 52 3.83 -23.74 10.15
N TRP A 53 3.04 -23.28 9.19
CA TRP A 53 1.79 -23.94 8.80
C TRP A 53 2.01 -25.39 8.34
N ALA A 54 3.03 -25.63 7.51
CA ALA A 54 3.36 -26.97 7.05
C ALA A 54 3.76 -27.90 8.21
N VAL A 55 4.59 -27.41 9.14
CA VAL A 55 5.00 -28.16 10.35
C VAL A 55 3.80 -28.48 11.22
N MET A 56 2.93 -27.50 11.51
CA MET A 56 1.72 -27.71 12.31
C MET A 56 0.77 -28.72 11.64
N THR A 57 0.62 -28.64 10.32
CA THR A 57 -0.22 -29.56 9.55
C THR A 57 0.33 -30.99 9.62
N PHE A 58 1.63 -31.18 9.40
CA PHE A 58 2.28 -32.48 9.54
C PHE A 58 2.14 -33.04 10.97
N ALA A 59 2.37 -32.22 11.99
CA ALA A 59 2.23 -32.61 13.38
C ALA A 59 0.78 -33.05 13.70
N LEU A 60 -0.21 -32.31 13.20
CA LEU A 60 -1.63 -32.66 13.37
C LEU A 60 -1.96 -33.98 12.68
N LEU A 61 -1.54 -34.18 11.43
CA LEU A 61 -1.76 -35.43 10.70
C LEU A 61 -1.11 -36.62 11.42
N TRP A 62 0.12 -36.46 11.90
CA TRP A 62 0.80 -37.50 12.67
C TRP A 62 0.03 -37.85 13.96
N ARG A 63 -0.45 -36.84 14.69
CA ARG A 63 -1.27 -37.03 15.90
C ARG A 63 -2.56 -37.80 15.61
N ILE A 64 -3.25 -37.46 14.52
CA ILE A 64 -4.49 -38.14 14.11
C ILE A 64 -4.21 -39.62 13.78
N GLN A 65 -3.14 -39.92 13.04
CA GLN A 65 -2.81 -41.30 12.68
C GLN A 65 -2.46 -42.16 13.90
N ARG A 66 -1.75 -41.61 14.89
CA ARG A 66 -1.47 -42.31 16.15
C ARG A 66 -2.69 -42.59 17.02
N SER A 67 -3.74 -41.76 16.92
CA SER A 67 -4.99 -41.98 17.66
C SER A 67 -5.91 -43.02 17.01
N LYS A 68 -5.66 -43.37 15.75
CA LYS A 68 -6.45 -44.37 15.01
C LYS A 68 -5.89 -45.79 15.11
N ALA A 69 -4.60 -45.93 15.44
CA ALA A 69 -3.94 -47.19 15.74
C ALA A 69 -4.15 -47.56 17.21
#